data_AF-A0A7C1AJI9-F1
#
_entry.id   AF-A0A7C1AJI9-F1
#
_cell.length_a   1.000
_cell.length_b   1.000
_cell.length_c   1.000
_cell.angle_alpha   90.00
_cell.angle_beta   90.00
_cell.angle_gamma   90.00
#
_symmetry.space_group_name_H-M   'P 1'
#
loop_
_entity.id
_entity.type
_entity.pdbx_description
1 polymer ?
#
loop_
_entity_poly.entity_id
_entity_poly.type
_entity_poly.pdbx_seq_one_letter_code
_entity_poly.pdbx_strand_id
1 'polypeptide(L)' 'ARTVRNMLGANGITAEYQAMRHLCNLESVYTYEGTHDIHTLIVGSDITGFPAFK' A
#
# COMPACT_ATOMS: atom_id res chain seq x y z
N ALA A 1 7.80 -0.95 4.28
CA ALA A 1 8.94 -0.17 3.73
C ALA A 1 8.95 1.30 4.15
N ARG A 2 7.80 2.00 4.22
CA ARG A 2 7.73 3.43 4.54
C ARG A 2 8.41 3.82 5.87
N THR A 3 8.16 3.08 6.94
CA THR A 3 8.82 3.29 8.24
C THR A 3 10.34 3.18 8.13
N VAL A 4 10.84 2.15 7.44
CA VAL A 4 12.29 1.95 7.22
C VAL A 4 12.89 3.07 6.38
N ARG A 5 12.20 3.50 5.30
CA ARG A 5 12.62 4.65 4.51
C ARG A 5 12.77 5.89 5.38
N ASN A 6 11.81 6.17 6.26
CA ASN A 6 11.86 7.34 7.14
C ASN A 6 13.04 7.26 8.13
N MET A 7 13.27 6.09 8.74
CA MET A 7 14.39 5.90 9.67
C MET A 7 15.76 6.11 9.01
N LEU A 8 15.91 5.79 7.73
CA LEU A 8 17.17 5.93 7.00
C LEU A 8 17.47 7.37 6.52
N GLY A 9 16.54 8.31 6.65
CA GLY A 9 16.77 9.71 6.24
C GLY A 9 17.24 9.83 4.78
N ALA A 10 18.33 10.54 4.53
CA ALA A 10 18.92 10.69 3.19
C ALA A 10 19.47 9.36 2.63
N ASN A 11 20.02 8.48 3.48
CA ASN A 11 20.48 7.16 3.04
C ASN A 11 19.32 6.29 2.54
N GLY A 12 18.09 6.63 2.94
CA GLY A 12 16.90 5.95 2.48
C GLY A 12 16.53 6.22 1.01
N ILE A 13 17.10 7.22 0.33
CA ILE A 13 16.85 7.47 -1.11
C ILE A 13 17.96 6.93 -2.02
N THR A 14 19.07 6.50 -1.46
CA THR A 14 20.19 5.98 -2.26
C THR A 14 19.89 4.56 -2.72
N ALA A 15 20.62 4.09 -3.74
CA ALA A 15 20.54 2.70 -4.20
C ALA A 15 21.27 1.71 -3.26
N GLU A 16 22.01 2.21 -2.26
CA GLU A 16 22.75 1.39 -1.28
C GLU A 16 21.78 0.57 -0.41
N TYR A 17 20.67 1.19 0.02
CA TYR A 17 19.66 0.55 0.85
C TYR A 17 18.38 0.27 0.07
N GLN A 18 17.84 -0.94 0.25
CA GLN A 18 16.71 -1.43 -0.53
C GLN A 18 15.35 -0.81 -0.12
N ALA A 19 15.33 0.07 0.88
CA ALA A 19 14.10 0.63 1.45
C ALA A 19 13.28 1.42 0.42
N MET A 20 13.93 2.23 -0.43
CA MET A 20 13.24 2.98 -1.48
C MET A 20 12.67 2.06 -2.55
N ARG A 21 13.47 1.10 -3.04
CA ARG A 21 13.02 0.12 -4.03
C ARG A 21 11.81 -0.66 -3.53
N HIS A 22 11.86 -1.17 -2.30
CA HIS A 22 10.74 -1.88 -1.71
C HIS A 22 9.53 -0.99 -1.45
N LEU A 23 9.72 0.30 -1.13
CA LEU A 23 8.61 1.24 -1.04
C LEU A 23 7.91 1.38 -2.40
N CYS A 24 8.65 1.63 -3.47
CA CYS A 24 8.10 1.72 -4.83
C CYS A 24 7.37 0.44 -5.24
N ASN A 25 7.95 -0.74 -4.99
CA ASN A 25 7.31 -2.02 -5.29
C ASN A 25 5.98 -2.19 -4.53
N LEU A 26 5.94 -1.80 -3.25
CA LEU A 26 4.74 -1.92 -2.43
C LEU A 26 3.63 -0.96 -2.85
N GLU A 27 3.96 0.24 -3.36
CA GLU A 27 2.94 1.16 -3.90
C GLU A 27 2.23 0.55 -5.13
N SER A 28 2.96 -0.16 -5.99
CA SER A 28 2.33 -0.90 -7.11
C SER A 28 1.44 -2.03 -6.60
N VAL A 29 1.92 -2.84 -5.65
CA VAL A 29 1.12 -3.94 -5.06
C VAL A 29 -0.14 -3.43 -4.36
N TYR A 30 -0.06 -2.27 -3.70
CA TYR A 30 -1.19 -1.67 -2.98
C TYR A 30 -2.35 -1.26 -3.90
N THR A 31 -2.10 -1.06 -5.19
CA THR A 31 -3.07 -0.49 -6.13
C THR A 31 -3.52 -1.46 -7.23
N TYR A 32 -2.67 -2.39 -7.66
CA TYR A 32 -2.89 -3.14 -8.89
C TYR A 32 -4.02 -4.19 -8.82
N GLU A 33 -4.10 -5.00 -7.77
CA GLU A 33 -5.06 -6.12 -7.66
C GLU A 33 -6.27 -5.78 -6.79
N GLY A 34 -6.81 -4.57 -6.97
CA GLY A 34 -7.85 -4.03 -6.09
C GLY A 34 -7.24 -3.13 -5.03
N THR A 35 -7.71 -1.89 -5.01
CA THR A 35 -7.25 -0.91 -4.03
C THR A 35 -7.71 -1.30 -2.63
N HIS A 36 -7.00 -0.81 -1.62
CA HIS A 36 -7.42 -0.97 -0.23
C HIS A 36 -8.86 -0.52 0.01
N ASP A 37 -9.29 0.56 -0.63
CA ASP A 37 -10.66 1.08 -0.51
C ASP A 37 -11.67 0.10 -1.12
N ILE A 38 -11.41 -0.45 -2.32
CA ILE A 38 -12.29 -1.43 -2.95
C ILE A 38 -12.40 -2.70 -2.10
N HIS A 39 -11.29 -3.23 -1.60
CA HIS A 39 -11.34 -4.38 -0.70
C HIS A 39 -12.12 -4.10 0.59
N THR A 40 -11.96 -2.91 1.16
CA THR A 40 -12.71 -2.49 2.34
C THR A 40 -14.22 -2.45 2.05
N LEU A 41 -14.61 -1.94 0.88
CA LEU A 41 -16.01 -1.86 0.47
C LEU A 41 -16.62 -3.24 0.18
N ILE A 42 -15.84 -4.17 -0.40
CA ILE A 42 -16.26 -5.55 -0.62
C ILE A 42 -16.54 -6.25 0.72
N VAL A 43 -15.58 -6.18 1.66
CA VAL A 43 -15.75 -6.76 3.01
C VAL A 43 -16.93 -6.09 3.74
N GLY A 44 -17.06 -4.77 3.61
CA GLY A 44 -18.20 -4.03 4.18
C GLY A 44 -19.55 -4.49 3.63
N SER A 45 -19.64 -4.78 2.34
CA SER A 45 -20.85 -5.31 1.73
C SER A 45 -21.19 -6.72 2.22
N ASP A 46 -20.19 -7.58 2.43
CA ASP A 46 -20.38 -8.93 2.97
C ASP A 46 -20.89 -8.91 4.43
N ILE A 47 -20.32 -8.02 5.24
CA ILE A 47 -20.72 -7.87 6.65
C ILE A 47 -22.10 -7.22 6.80
N THR A 48 -22.40 -6.19 6.02
CA THR A 48 -23.60 -5.36 6.21
C THR A 48 -24.77 -5.75 5.32
N GLY A 49 -24.53 -6.49 4.23
CA GLY A 49 -25.52 -6.77 3.19
C GLY A 49 -25.83 -5.59 2.27
N PHE A 50 -25.19 -4.43 2.46
CA PHE A 50 -25.42 -3.23 1.66
C PHE A 50 -24.17 -2.88 0.83
N PRO A 51 -24.23 -2.93 -0.51
CA PRO A 51 -23.11 -2.50 -1.34
C PRO A 51 -22.96 -0.96 -1.28
N ALA A 52 -21.73 -0.51 -1.01
CA ALA A 52 -21.37 0.92 -0.93
C ALA A 52 -20.47 1.38 -2.09
N PHE A 53 -20.43 0.60 -3.17
CA PHE A 53 -19.73 0.86 -4.42
C PHE A 53 -20.71 0.71 -5.58
N LYS A 54 -20.39 1.32 -6.73
CA LYS A 54 -21.20 1.26 -7.96
C LYS A 54 -20.44 0.52 -9.04
#